data_AF-A0A917TC56-F1
#
_entry.id   AF-A0A917TC56-F1
#
_cell.length_a   1.000
_cell.length_b   1.000
_cell.length_c   1.000
_cell.angle_alpha   90.00
_cell.angle_beta   90.00
_cell.angle_gamma   90.00
#
_symmetry.space_group_name_H-M   'P 1'
#
loop_
_entity.id
_entity.type
_entity.pdbx_description
1 polymer ?
#
loop_
_entity_poly.entity_id
_entity_poly.type
_entity_poly.pdbx_seq_one_letter_code
_entity_poly.pdbx_strand_id
1 'polypeptide(L)'
;MARLPGGLAVWRGRRLLGSAPEPRRSGLPPVGASRHPALHSLVLEAVKHADVAFPPAVLLGGAPTARFAAGELVIGLPLVRGLPADQLRAVLAHELALPPSRHPDLVRGLLNARLREPAPGTAAHRHARLLDATEGLAGEAERVRDAAAVNAAGGGLGAVEDAALALLRAAATAAVFTAFAAAEGVPEVDGLPRRVADLHAGWRLRLTEWGAPAHDLAELLETLPDRHPGLAAELRAAAGTKRLVGLAPDAVALDELSAGEERALAADVLAGNLPWTRFADLPVSVYLAGVQRRAREYVEAVQAVLGRKPDDRDELAGTLLRRPVDVERARRGLPPAGEDDDRSAPPWMGATLLAVVVEYTLLRRGWRRVHPLLPRRLAGPDGAALDLNELVRRPEELSRYLRD
;
A
#
# COMPACT_ATOMS: atom_id res chain seq x y z
N MET A 1 4.07 -14.28 43.13
CA MET A 1 3.49 -14.78 41.87
C MET A 1 4.20 -14.11 40.70
N ALA A 2 4.64 -14.86 39.68
CA ALA A 2 5.28 -14.30 38.50
C ALA A 2 4.28 -13.44 37.70
N ARG A 3 4.70 -12.23 37.33
CA ARG A 3 3.91 -11.28 36.53
C ARG A 3 4.66 -10.94 35.25
N LEU A 4 3.90 -10.67 34.20
CA LEU A 4 4.36 -10.09 32.95
C LEU A 4 4.49 -8.56 33.12
N PRO A 5 5.22 -7.89 32.21
CA PRO A 5 5.15 -6.44 32.06
C PRO A 5 3.69 -5.94 32.01
N GLY A 6 3.42 -4.76 32.57
CA GLY A 6 2.06 -4.25 32.77
C GLY A 6 1.26 -4.96 33.88
N GLY A 7 1.90 -5.84 34.68
CA GLY A 7 1.31 -6.41 35.90
C GLY A 7 0.40 -7.63 35.72
N LEU A 8 0.25 -8.14 34.49
CA LEU A 8 -0.59 -9.30 34.17
C LEU A 8 0.01 -10.60 34.72
N ALA A 9 -0.76 -11.40 35.47
CA ALA A 9 -0.28 -12.69 35.97
C ALA A 9 0.00 -13.69 34.83
N VAL A 10 1.12 -14.40 34.88
CA VAL A 10 1.58 -15.32 33.81
C VAL A 10 0.53 -16.39 33.47
N TRP A 11 -0.11 -16.99 34.48
CA TRP A 11 -1.14 -18.01 34.27
C TRP A 11 -2.36 -17.45 33.53
N ARG A 12 -2.74 -16.19 33.79
CA ARG A 12 -3.84 -15.50 33.11
C ARG A 12 -3.47 -15.22 31.65
N GLY A 13 -2.23 -14.80 31.39
CA GLY A 13 -1.70 -14.64 30.03
C GLY A 13 -1.78 -15.94 29.21
N ARG A 14 -1.30 -17.06 29.77
CA ARG A 14 -1.40 -18.38 29.10
C ARG A 14 -2.84 -18.78 28.79
N ARG A 15 -3.76 -18.53 29.72
CA ARG A 15 -5.19 -18.81 29.53
C ARG A 15 -5.81 -17.95 28.43
N LEU A 16 -5.39 -16.68 28.31
CA LEU A 16 -5.88 -15.74 27.30
C LEU A 16 -5.39 -16.06 25.89
N LEU A 17 -4.13 -16.48 25.74
CA LEU A 17 -3.55 -16.84 24.45
C LEU A 17 -4.20 -18.10 23.85
N GLY A 18 -4.62 -19.02 24.73
CA GLY A 18 -5.13 -20.33 24.31
C GLY A 18 -4.05 -21.20 23.67
N SER A 19 -4.34 -22.48 23.48
CA SER A 19 -3.38 -23.46 22.96
C SER A 19 -3.29 -23.48 21.42
N ALA A 20 -3.85 -22.50 20.72
CA ALA A 20 -3.89 -22.51 19.25
C ALA A 20 -2.52 -22.10 18.69
N PRO A 21 -1.75 -23.02 18.06
CA PRO A 21 -0.51 -22.64 17.41
C PRO A 21 -0.81 -21.67 16.27
N GLU A 22 0.06 -20.67 16.07
CA GLU A 22 0.03 -19.95 14.80
C GLU A 22 0.40 -20.93 13.67
N PRO A 23 -0.34 -20.92 12.56
CA PRO A 23 0.07 -21.67 11.39
C PRO A 23 1.42 -21.14 10.93
N ARG A 24 2.41 -22.03 10.82
CA ARG A 24 3.70 -21.70 10.19
C ARG A 24 3.46 -21.28 8.75
N ARG A 25 4.10 -20.20 8.32
CA ARG A 25 4.00 -19.72 6.93
C ARG A 25 4.97 -20.50 6.05
N SER A 26 4.57 -21.71 5.66
CA SER A 26 5.38 -22.54 4.76
C SER A 26 5.41 -21.94 3.35
N GLY A 27 6.60 -21.83 2.75
CA GLY A 27 6.77 -21.49 1.32
C GLY A 27 7.14 -20.03 1.04
N LEU A 28 7.31 -19.18 2.07
CA LEU A 28 7.88 -17.84 1.89
C LEU A 28 9.40 -17.92 1.61
N PRO A 29 9.95 -17.01 0.78
CA PRO A 29 11.38 -16.97 0.50
C PRO A 29 12.21 -16.72 1.78
N PRO A 30 13.27 -17.50 2.04
CA PRO A 30 14.13 -17.27 3.19
C PRO A 30 15.01 -16.03 2.98
N VAL A 31 15.31 -15.34 4.08
CA VAL A 31 16.30 -14.25 4.13
C VAL A 31 17.48 -14.73 4.98
N GLY A 32 18.66 -14.79 4.39
CA GLY A 32 19.87 -15.25 5.05
C GLY A 32 21.14 -14.71 4.38
N ALA A 33 22.29 -15.03 4.97
CA ALA A 33 23.57 -14.55 4.44
C ALA A 33 23.85 -14.97 2.98
N SER A 34 23.25 -16.07 2.52
CA SER A 34 23.36 -16.55 1.13
C SER A 34 22.21 -16.12 0.21
N ARG A 35 21.14 -15.54 0.75
CA ARG A 35 19.93 -15.14 0.01
C ARG A 35 19.37 -13.85 0.59
N HIS A 36 19.46 -12.76 -0.18
CA HIS A 36 19.21 -11.38 0.28
C HIS A 36 20.17 -10.94 1.41
N PRO A 37 21.51 -10.98 1.19
CA PRO A 37 22.49 -10.68 2.23
C PRO A 37 22.36 -9.27 2.81
N ALA A 38 22.01 -8.27 2.01
CA ALA A 38 21.83 -6.90 2.49
C ALA A 38 20.66 -6.79 3.48
N LEU A 39 19.53 -7.46 3.21
CA LEU A 39 18.41 -7.52 4.15
C LEU A 39 18.78 -8.31 5.41
N HIS A 40 19.52 -9.41 5.28
CA HIS A 40 20.00 -10.17 6.43
C HIS A 40 20.90 -9.34 7.35
N SER A 41 21.84 -8.57 6.78
CA SER A 41 22.69 -7.63 7.53
C SER A 41 21.87 -6.54 8.22
N LEU A 42 20.83 -6.01 7.57
CA LEU A 42 19.95 -5.03 8.19
C LEU A 42 19.22 -5.61 9.41
N VAL A 43 18.78 -6.87 9.35
CA VAL A 43 18.17 -7.56 10.50
C VAL A 43 19.20 -7.73 11.63
N LEU A 44 20.45 -8.07 11.30
CA LEU A 44 21.54 -8.15 12.28
C LEU A 44 21.80 -6.81 12.98
N GLU A 45 21.62 -5.69 12.30
CA GLU A 45 21.69 -4.37 12.93
C GLU A 45 20.46 -4.10 13.80
N ALA A 46 19.25 -4.37 13.29
CA ALA A 46 18.01 -4.16 14.03
C ALA A 46 17.96 -4.94 15.36
N VAL A 47 18.43 -6.19 15.39
CA VAL A 47 18.47 -7.00 16.63
C VAL A 47 19.41 -6.42 17.68
N LYS A 48 20.50 -5.75 17.27
CA LYS A 48 21.41 -5.06 18.21
C LYS A 48 20.71 -3.89 18.88
N HIS A 49 19.96 -3.10 18.12
CA HIS A 49 19.20 -1.96 18.67
C HIS A 49 18.01 -2.39 19.52
N ALA A 50 17.41 -3.55 19.21
CA ALA A 50 16.33 -4.13 19.98
C ALA A 50 16.80 -4.90 21.24
N ASP A 51 18.11 -5.11 21.41
CA ASP A 51 18.73 -5.91 22.48
C ASP A 51 18.12 -7.32 22.60
N VAL A 52 17.98 -8.02 21.46
CA VAL A 52 17.41 -9.37 21.39
C VAL A 52 18.31 -10.33 20.61
N ALA A 53 18.14 -11.61 20.88
CA ALA A 53 18.76 -12.65 20.05
C ALA A 53 18.22 -12.61 18.61
N PHE A 54 19.08 -13.02 17.67
CA PHE A 54 18.68 -13.12 16.27
C PHE A 54 17.50 -14.10 16.09
N PRO A 55 16.47 -13.76 15.30
CA PRO A 55 15.36 -14.66 15.03
C PRO A 55 15.82 -16.00 14.45
N PRO A 56 15.30 -17.15 14.92
CA PRO A 56 15.64 -18.46 14.36
C PRO A 56 15.40 -18.58 12.84
N ALA A 57 14.41 -17.87 12.32
CA ALA A 57 14.15 -17.75 10.90
C ALA A 57 13.75 -16.32 10.52
N VAL A 58 14.21 -15.88 9.36
CA VAL A 58 13.80 -14.62 8.72
C VAL A 58 13.28 -14.95 7.33
N LEU A 59 12.09 -14.45 7.01
CA LEU A 59 11.38 -14.72 5.76
C LEU A 59 10.98 -13.40 5.09
N LEU A 60 11.01 -13.37 3.76
CA LEU A 60 10.44 -12.29 2.97
C LEU A 60 8.92 -12.56 2.83
N GLY A 61 8.11 -11.63 3.33
CA GLY A 61 6.64 -11.70 3.28
C GLY A 61 6.07 -10.87 2.14
N GLY A 62 4.84 -11.18 1.73
CA GLY A 62 4.11 -10.37 0.78
C GLY A 62 3.30 -9.26 1.42
N ALA A 63 2.78 -9.49 2.63
CA ALA A 63 2.04 -8.48 3.37
C ALA A 63 2.92 -7.26 3.68
N PRO A 64 2.38 -6.03 3.73
CA PRO A 64 3.18 -4.82 3.89
C PRO A 64 3.52 -4.55 5.36
N THR A 65 3.93 -5.57 6.11
CA THR A 65 4.20 -5.50 7.54
C THR A 65 5.53 -6.17 7.87
N ALA A 66 6.15 -5.75 8.98
CA ALA A 66 7.16 -6.54 9.65
C ALA A 66 6.48 -7.20 10.85
N ARG A 67 6.63 -8.52 11.02
CA ARG A 67 6.02 -9.23 12.15
C ARG A 67 6.94 -10.32 12.68
N PHE A 68 7.17 -10.33 13.97
CA PHE A 68 7.88 -11.41 14.65
C PHE A 68 6.88 -12.26 15.45
N ALA A 69 6.72 -13.52 15.05
CA ALA A 69 5.86 -14.47 15.73
C ALA A 69 6.42 -15.89 15.63
N ALA A 70 6.25 -16.69 16.69
CA ALA A 70 6.62 -18.12 16.69
C ALA A 70 8.05 -18.45 16.23
N GLY A 71 9.02 -17.56 16.47
CA GLY A 71 10.42 -17.77 16.05
C GLY A 71 10.72 -17.35 14.60
N GLU A 72 9.75 -16.80 13.89
CA GLU A 72 9.86 -16.35 12.50
C GLU A 72 9.64 -14.83 12.42
N LEU A 73 10.65 -14.09 11.94
CA LEU A 73 10.51 -12.70 11.53
C LEU A 73 10.12 -12.66 10.04
N VAL A 74 8.93 -12.18 9.73
CA VAL A 74 8.46 -11.99 8.36
C VAL A 74 8.53 -10.51 8.01
N ILE A 75 9.25 -10.16 6.93
CA ILE A 75 9.47 -8.79 6.50
C ILE A 75 8.79 -8.57 5.16
N GLY A 76 7.81 -7.69 5.11
CA GLY A 76 7.02 -7.38 3.92
C GLY A 76 7.82 -6.76 2.79
N LEU A 77 7.77 -7.36 1.60
CA LEU A 77 8.38 -6.82 0.39
C LEU A 77 7.95 -5.36 0.08
N PRO A 78 6.69 -4.93 0.31
CA PRO A 78 6.30 -3.53 0.16
C PRO A 78 7.09 -2.59 1.06
N LEU A 79 7.43 -3.00 2.30
CA LEU A 79 8.26 -2.21 3.20
C LEU A 79 9.72 -2.19 2.74
N VAL A 80 10.26 -3.34 2.31
CA VAL A 80 11.65 -3.42 1.83
C VAL A 80 11.90 -2.50 0.64
N ARG A 81 10.92 -2.36 -0.26
CA ARG A 81 11.01 -1.46 -1.43
C ARG A 81 10.62 -0.02 -1.12
N GLY A 82 9.71 0.17 -0.16
CA GLY A 82 9.10 1.47 0.14
C GLY A 82 9.87 2.33 1.12
N LEU A 83 10.74 1.72 1.93
CA LEU A 83 11.50 2.40 2.98
C LEU A 83 13.00 2.43 2.65
N PRO A 84 13.68 3.57 2.89
CA PRO A 84 15.13 3.62 3.00
C PRO A 84 15.64 2.62 4.05
N ALA A 85 16.88 2.13 3.87
CA ALA A 85 17.45 1.07 4.72
C ALA A 85 17.45 1.43 6.22
N ASP A 86 17.81 2.66 6.58
CA ASP A 86 17.78 3.19 7.95
C ASP A 86 16.36 3.21 8.54
N GLN A 87 15.37 3.63 7.76
CA GLN A 87 13.96 3.63 8.17
C GLN A 87 13.43 2.20 8.36
N LEU A 88 13.78 1.29 7.45
CA LEU A 88 13.45 -0.12 7.60
C LEU A 88 14.11 -0.71 8.85
N ARG A 89 15.37 -0.36 9.15
CA ARG A 89 16.06 -0.80 10.37
C ARG A 89 15.32 -0.33 11.62
N ALA A 90 14.84 0.93 11.66
CA ALA A 90 14.04 1.44 12.77
C ALA A 90 12.72 0.67 12.95
N VAL A 91 12.01 0.38 11.87
CA VAL A 91 10.78 -0.42 11.88
C VAL A 91 11.04 -1.86 12.36
N LEU A 92 12.14 -2.47 11.93
CA LEU A 92 12.52 -3.81 12.36
C LEU A 92 12.91 -3.83 13.85
N ALA A 93 13.69 -2.85 14.31
CA ALA A 93 14.05 -2.73 15.72
C ALA A 93 12.81 -2.55 16.61
N HIS A 94 11.86 -1.72 16.16
CA HIS A 94 10.55 -1.57 16.79
C HIS A 94 9.82 -2.89 16.91
N GLU A 95 9.67 -3.66 15.82
CA GLU A 95 8.92 -4.91 15.87
C GLU A 95 9.59 -6.00 16.73
N LEU A 96 10.93 -6.02 16.71
CA LEU A 96 11.73 -7.00 17.45
C LEU A 96 11.77 -6.75 18.96
N ALA A 97 11.73 -5.49 19.38
CA ALA A 97 11.88 -5.09 20.78
C ALA A 97 10.70 -5.56 21.64
N LEU A 98 11.02 -5.99 22.85
CA LEU A 98 10.07 -6.42 23.87
C LEU A 98 10.50 -5.94 25.25
N PRO A 99 9.55 -5.66 26.15
CA PRO A 99 9.88 -5.33 27.52
C PRO A 99 10.59 -6.51 28.22
N PRO A 100 11.58 -6.25 29.10
CA PRO A 100 12.31 -7.29 29.81
C PRO A 100 11.38 -8.28 30.51
N SER A 101 11.51 -9.57 30.19
CA SER A 101 10.63 -10.61 30.70
C SER A 101 11.31 -11.98 30.69
N ARG A 102 11.02 -12.80 31.70
CA ARG A 102 11.39 -14.23 31.70
C ARG A 102 10.52 -15.07 30.74
N HIS A 103 9.51 -14.46 30.12
CA HIS A 103 8.55 -15.12 29.23
C HIS A 103 8.33 -14.31 27.94
N PRO A 104 9.39 -14.06 27.14
CA PRO A 104 9.29 -13.22 25.94
C PRO A 104 8.30 -13.78 24.91
N ASP A 105 8.24 -15.10 24.74
CA ASP A 105 7.29 -15.74 23.81
C ASP A 105 5.83 -15.53 24.20
N LEU A 106 5.55 -15.51 25.51
CA LEU A 106 4.20 -15.26 26.00
C LEU A 106 3.80 -13.80 25.79
N VAL A 107 4.71 -12.86 26.06
CA VAL A 107 4.49 -11.43 25.79
C VAL A 107 4.19 -11.24 24.29
N ARG A 108 5.06 -11.74 23.42
CA ARG A 108 4.90 -11.66 21.97
C ARG A 108 3.62 -12.32 21.49
N GLY A 109 3.28 -13.50 22.02
CA GLY A 109 2.04 -14.19 21.70
C GLY A 109 0.81 -13.35 22.03
N LEU A 110 0.79 -12.71 23.21
CA LEU A 110 -0.30 -11.82 23.61
C LEU A 110 -0.38 -10.58 22.72
N LEU A 111 0.74 -9.93 22.41
CA LEU A 111 0.77 -8.77 21.51
C LEU A 111 0.26 -9.13 20.11
N ASN A 112 0.72 -10.26 19.55
CA ASN A 112 0.23 -10.76 18.26
C ASN A 112 -1.26 -11.11 18.29
N ALA A 113 -1.77 -11.66 19.40
CA ALA A 113 -3.19 -11.98 19.54
C ALA A 113 -4.08 -10.73 19.58
N ARG A 114 -3.57 -9.58 20.05
CA ARG A 114 -4.29 -8.30 20.01
C ARG A 114 -4.50 -7.79 18.58
N LEU A 115 -3.60 -8.12 17.66
CA LEU A 115 -3.66 -7.67 16.26
C LEU A 115 -4.59 -8.52 15.37
N ARG A 116 -5.13 -9.63 15.88
CA ARG A 116 -5.99 -10.52 15.10
C ARG A 116 -7.43 -10.00 15.10
N GLU A 117 -8.03 -9.92 13.93
CA GLU A 117 -9.47 -9.73 13.82
C GLU A 117 -10.22 -10.92 14.46
N PRO A 118 -11.14 -10.67 15.40
CA PRO A 118 -11.92 -11.74 15.98
C PRO A 118 -13.02 -12.21 15.03
N ALA A 119 -13.22 -13.52 14.94
CA ALA A 119 -14.46 -14.05 14.37
C ALA A 119 -15.69 -13.51 15.15
N PRO A 120 -16.85 -13.33 14.49
CA PRO A 120 -18.04 -12.80 15.14
C PRO A 120 -18.54 -13.71 16.28
N GLY A 121 -19.32 -13.12 17.21
CA GLY A 121 -19.97 -13.84 18.31
C GLY A 121 -19.10 -14.01 19.57
N THR A 122 -18.94 -15.25 20.06
CA THR A 122 -18.24 -15.54 21.32
C THR A 122 -16.73 -15.32 21.24
N ALA A 123 -16.16 -15.31 20.03
CA ALA A 123 -14.76 -14.97 19.80
C ALA A 123 -14.52 -13.46 19.99
N ALA A 124 -15.43 -12.60 19.53
CA ALA A 124 -15.36 -11.14 19.77
C ALA A 124 -15.34 -10.79 21.27
N HIS A 125 -16.21 -11.40 22.08
CA HIS A 125 -16.22 -11.17 23.53
C HIS A 125 -14.96 -11.67 24.25
N ARG A 126 -14.33 -12.73 23.74
CA ARG A 126 -13.04 -13.22 24.27
C ARG A 126 -11.91 -12.28 23.88
N HIS A 127 -11.94 -11.77 22.65
CA HIS A 127 -10.97 -10.81 22.16
C HIS A 127 -11.06 -9.47 22.90
N ALA A 128 -12.26 -8.94 23.14
CA ALA A 128 -12.45 -7.73 23.96
C ALA A 128 -11.84 -7.89 25.37
N ARG A 129 -12.06 -9.05 26.02
CA ARG A 129 -11.42 -9.36 27.32
C ARG A 129 -9.91 -9.52 27.25
N LEU A 130 -9.36 -10.01 26.13
CA LEU A 130 -7.93 -10.04 25.89
C LEU A 130 -7.38 -8.61 25.81
N LEU A 131 -8.03 -7.73 25.02
CA LEU A 131 -7.61 -6.34 24.85
C LEU A 131 -7.58 -5.60 26.19
N ASP A 132 -8.65 -5.67 26.96
CA ASP A 132 -8.76 -5.07 28.30
C ASP A 132 -7.67 -5.61 29.24
N ALA A 133 -7.54 -6.95 29.34
CA ALA A 133 -6.58 -7.57 30.25
C ALA A 133 -5.10 -7.36 29.88
N THR A 134 -4.80 -6.92 28.65
CA THR A 134 -3.43 -6.74 28.14
C THR A 134 -3.10 -5.29 27.80
N GLU A 135 -3.95 -4.33 28.14
CA GLU A 135 -3.73 -2.90 27.85
C GLU A 135 -2.43 -2.38 28.47
N GLY A 136 -2.21 -2.62 29.77
CA GLY A 136 -0.97 -2.22 30.43
C GLY A 136 0.29 -2.87 29.84
N LEU A 137 0.19 -4.13 29.41
CA LEU A 137 1.27 -4.84 28.72
C LEU A 137 1.57 -4.19 27.36
N ALA A 138 0.53 -3.85 26.60
CA ALA A 138 0.67 -3.23 25.29
C ALA A 138 1.32 -1.84 25.40
N GLY A 139 0.87 -1.01 26.35
CA GLY A 139 1.46 0.31 26.56
C GLY A 139 2.92 0.27 27.00
N GLU A 140 3.32 -0.71 27.82
CA GLU A 140 4.73 -0.91 28.17
C GLU A 140 5.56 -1.44 26.98
N ALA A 141 5.00 -2.37 26.21
CA ALA A 141 5.65 -2.88 25.02
C ALA A 141 5.90 -1.77 23.99
N GLU A 142 4.89 -0.96 23.65
CA GLU A 142 5.06 0.11 22.67
C GLU A 142 6.08 1.16 23.10
N ARG A 143 6.19 1.51 24.39
CA ARG A 143 7.27 2.38 24.86
C ARG A 143 8.67 1.81 24.61
N VAL A 144 8.86 0.50 24.80
CA VAL A 144 10.14 -0.16 24.55
C VAL A 144 10.42 -0.25 23.04
N ARG A 145 9.38 -0.48 22.24
CA ARG A 145 9.46 -0.54 20.77
C ARG A 145 9.79 0.83 20.17
N ASP A 146 9.12 1.89 20.62
CA ASP A 146 9.42 3.28 20.27
C ASP A 146 10.89 3.60 20.59
N ALA A 147 11.36 3.28 21.79
CA ALA A 147 12.76 3.51 22.19
C ALA A 147 13.77 2.74 21.32
N ALA A 148 13.46 1.50 20.94
CA ALA A 148 14.30 0.71 20.04
C ALA A 148 14.36 1.30 18.63
N ALA A 149 13.24 1.82 18.11
CA ALA A 149 13.22 2.55 16.84
C ALA A 149 14.09 3.81 16.90
N VAL A 150 13.97 4.62 17.96
CA VAL A 150 14.80 5.83 18.15
C VAL A 150 16.29 5.47 18.20
N ASN A 151 16.66 4.42 18.92
CA ASN A 151 18.05 3.97 18.96
C ASN A 151 18.55 3.51 17.58
N ALA A 152 17.71 2.80 16.81
CA ALA A 152 18.04 2.33 15.46
C ALA A 152 18.11 3.45 14.40
N ALA A 153 17.43 4.57 14.65
CA ALA A 153 17.50 5.78 13.82
C ALA A 153 18.78 6.60 14.03
N GLY A 154 19.69 6.19 14.93
CA GLY A 154 21.01 6.80 15.13
C GLY A 154 21.24 7.41 16.51
N GLY A 155 20.20 7.50 17.34
CA GLY A 155 20.27 8.11 18.67
C GLY A 155 20.44 9.64 18.64
N GLY A 156 20.01 10.33 19.70
CA GLY A 156 20.06 11.80 19.80
C GLY A 156 18.75 12.51 19.43
N LEU A 157 18.78 13.84 19.36
CA LEU A 157 17.57 14.67 19.27
C LEU A 157 16.78 14.47 17.95
N GLY A 158 17.47 14.31 16.81
CA GLY A 158 16.81 14.07 15.52
C GLY A 158 16.28 12.64 15.34
N ALA A 159 16.75 11.68 16.14
CA ALA A 159 16.39 10.27 15.98
C ALA A 159 14.92 9.97 16.33
N VAL A 160 14.28 10.83 17.12
CA VAL A 160 12.84 10.73 17.43
C VAL A 160 12.00 11.07 16.20
N GLU A 161 12.37 12.14 15.50
CA GLU A 161 11.73 12.57 14.24
C GLU A 161 11.89 11.50 13.16
N ASP A 162 13.10 10.97 13.00
CA ASP A 162 13.41 9.93 12.01
C ASP A 162 12.66 8.61 12.30
N ALA A 163 12.60 8.19 13.56
CA ALA A 163 11.83 7.02 13.97
C ALA A 163 10.33 7.20 13.73
N ALA A 164 9.77 8.36 14.08
CA ALA A 164 8.37 8.69 13.83
C ALA A 164 8.06 8.67 12.32
N LEU A 165 8.92 9.30 11.50
CA LEU A 165 8.76 9.30 10.05
C LEU A 165 8.85 7.89 9.45
N ALA A 166 9.77 7.05 9.94
CA ALA A 166 9.92 5.67 9.51
C ALA A 166 8.64 4.85 9.77
N LEU A 167 8.08 4.93 10.99
CA LEU A 167 6.84 4.24 11.36
C LEU A 167 5.63 4.79 10.58
N LEU A 168 5.55 6.12 10.40
CA LEU A 168 4.48 6.74 9.60
C LEU A 168 4.53 6.27 8.14
N ARG A 169 5.71 6.25 7.52
CA ARG A 169 5.88 5.76 6.14
C ARG A 169 5.59 4.27 6.02
N ALA A 170 5.98 3.46 7.01
CA ALA A 170 5.65 2.05 7.04
C ALA A 170 4.13 1.82 7.10
N ALA A 171 3.45 2.54 7.97
CA ALA A 171 2.00 2.45 8.13
C ALA A 171 1.24 2.97 6.90
N ALA A 172 1.69 4.08 6.30
CA ALA A 172 1.13 4.59 5.05
C ALA A 172 1.35 3.61 3.89
N THR A 173 2.55 3.03 3.78
CA THR A 173 2.86 2.00 2.78
C THR A 173 1.95 0.78 2.97
N ALA A 174 1.70 0.38 4.22
CA ALA A 174 0.78 -0.70 4.53
C ALA A 174 -0.66 -0.42 4.09
N ALA A 175 -1.20 0.76 4.42
CA ALA A 175 -2.54 1.16 4.02
C ALA A 175 -2.69 1.19 2.49
N VAL A 176 -1.78 1.89 1.80
CA VAL A 176 -1.84 2.05 0.34
C VAL A 176 -1.63 0.74 -0.40
N PHE A 177 -0.67 -0.10 0.04
CA PHE A 177 -0.47 -1.41 -0.58
C PHE A 177 -1.69 -2.32 -0.37
N THR A 178 -2.29 -2.31 0.82
CA THR A 178 -3.50 -3.11 1.11
C THR A 178 -4.66 -2.69 0.21
N ALA A 179 -4.87 -1.38 0.03
CA ALA A 179 -5.88 -0.86 -0.90
C ALA A 179 -5.59 -1.26 -2.36
N PHE A 180 -4.31 -1.21 -2.78
CA PHE A 180 -3.89 -1.68 -4.09
C PHE A 180 -4.15 -3.18 -4.30
N ALA A 181 -3.76 -4.02 -3.33
CA ALA A 181 -3.96 -5.46 -3.41
C ALA A 181 -5.45 -5.85 -3.43
N ALA A 182 -6.29 -5.12 -2.68
CA ALA A 182 -7.73 -5.30 -2.71
C ALA A 182 -8.35 -4.91 -4.07
N ALA A 183 -7.87 -3.83 -4.68
CA ALA A 183 -8.39 -3.34 -5.96
C ALA A 183 -7.91 -4.15 -7.17
N GLU A 184 -6.65 -4.57 -7.18
CA GLU A 184 -5.97 -5.10 -8.37
C GLU A 184 -5.53 -6.56 -8.23
N GLY A 185 -5.52 -7.11 -7.01
CA GLY A 185 -4.96 -8.43 -6.74
C GLY A 185 -5.88 -9.61 -7.10
N VAL A 186 -7.19 -9.37 -7.20
CA VAL A 186 -8.18 -10.40 -7.55
C VAL A 186 -9.13 -9.91 -8.66
N PRO A 187 -8.64 -9.68 -9.89
CA PRO A 187 -9.49 -9.27 -11.00
C PRO A 187 -10.49 -10.37 -11.40
N GLU A 188 -11.62 -9.95 -11.94
CA GLU A 188 -12.61 -10.84 -12.54
C GLU A 188 -12.30 -11.03 -14.04
N VAL A 189 -12.01 -12.26 -14.43
CA VAL A 189 -11.72 -12.67 -15.82
C VAL A 189 -12.83 -13.61 -16.27
N ASP A 190 -13.60 -13.19 -17.26
CA ASP A 190 -14.75 -13.94 -17.80
C ASP A 190 -15.77 -14.34 -16.71
N GLY A 191 -16.07 -13.42 -15.80
CA GLY A 191 -17.02 -13.66 -14.70
C GLY A 191 -16.42 -14.43 -13.50
N LEU A 192 -15.12 -14.78 -13.55
CA LEU A 192 -14.48 -15.61 -12.53
C LEU A 192 -13.28 -14.90 -11.89
N PRO A 193 -13.17 -14.87 -10.55
CA PRO A 193 -12.05 -14.23 -9.88
C PRO A 193 -10.75 -15.00 -10.07
N ARG A 194 -9.66 -14.29 -10.39
CA ARG A 194 -8.31 -14.82 -10.57
C ARG A 194 -7.34 -14.11 -9.63
N ARG A 195 -6.34 -14.80 -9.09
CA ARG A 195 -5.28 -14.18 -8.28
C ARG A 195 -4.11 -13.76 -9.15
N VAL A 196 -3.58 -12.57 -8.91
CA VAL A 196 -2.43 -12.05 -9.66
C VAL A 196 -1.11 -12.52 -9.04
N ALA A 197 -0.32 -13.29 -9.79
CA ALA A 197 0.94 -13.88 -9.33
C ALA A 197 2.07 -12.84 -9.21
N ASP A 198 2.09 -11.84 -10.09
CA ASP A 198 3.07 -10.76 -10.17
C ASP A 198 2.57 -9.48 -9.46
N LEU A 199 1.75 -9.63 -8.41
CA LEU A 199 1.14 -8.53 -7.64
C LEU A 199 2.16 -7.47 -7.22
N HIS A 200 3.28 -7.91 -6.66
CA HIS A 200 4.33 -7.02 -6.14
C HIS A 200 5.15 -6.35 -7.24
N ALA A 201 5.32 -7.02 -8.39
CA ALA A 201 5.94 -6.41 -9.56
C ALA A 201 5.02 -5.32 -10.14
N GLY A 202 3.71 -5.57 -10.19
CA GLY A 202 2.70 -4.58 -10.55
C GLY A 202 2.67 -3.38 -9.60
N TRP A 203 2.74 -3.61 -8.28
CA TRP A 203 2.86 -2.54 -7.28
C TRP A 203 4.11 -1.67 -7.51
N ARG A 204 5.26 -2.31 -7.73
CA ARG A 204 6.51 -1.59 -8.03
C ARG A 204 6.39 -0.76 -9.31
N LEU A 205 5.88 -1.35 -10.38
CA LEU A 205 5.65 -0.66 -11.66
C LEU A 205 4.74 0.56 -11.47
N ARG A 206 3.65 0.38 -10.72
CA ARG A 206 2.71 1.45 -10.39
C ARG A 206 3.40 2.61 -9.68
N LEU A 207 4.20 2.32 -8.65
CA LEU A 207 4.94 3.35 -7.91
C LEU A 207 5.99 4.05 -8.77
N THR A 208 6.76 3.32 -9.57
CA THR A 208 7.78 3.89 -10.46
C THR A 208 7.19 4.89 -11.43
N GLU A 209 6.09 4.50 -12.08
CA GLU A 209 5.56 5.29 -13.17
C GLU A 209 4.68 6.43 -12.63
N TRP A 210 3.80 6.14 -11.66
CA TRP A 210 2.68 7.02 -11.32
C TRP A 210 2.66 7.44 -9.85
N GLY A 211 3.55 6.88 -9.04
CA GLY A 211 3.51 7.02 -7.59
C GLY A 211 2.36 6.23 -6.94
N ALA A 212 2.23 6.44 -5.64
CA ALA A 212 1.19 5.82 -4.84
C ALA A 212 -0.22 6.22 -5.33
N PRO A 213 -1.17 5.28 -5.45
CA PRO A 213 -2.55 5.64 -5.66
C PRO A 213 -3.03 6.57 -4.54
N ALA A 214 -3.88 7.53 -4.90
CA ALA A 214 -4.50 8.42 -3.92
C ALA A 214 -5.27 7.55 -2.92
N HIS A 215 -4.92 7.70 -1.65
CA HIS A 215 -5.56 7.00 -0.55
C HIS A 215 -5.72 8.02 0.57
N ASP A 216 -6.89 8.02 1.21
CA ASP A 216 -7.10 8.87 2.36
C ASP A 216 -6.34 8.28 3.54
N LEU A 217 -5.40 9.07 4.07
CA LEU A 217 -4.60 8.71 5.24
C LEU A 217 -5.04 9.47 6.49
N ALA A 218 -6.15 10.21 6.45
CA ALA A 218 -6.60 11.04 7.57
C ALA A 218 -6.80 10.20 8.85
N GLU A 219 -7.53 9.08 8.76
CA GLU A 219 -7.74 8.18 9.90
C GLU A 219 -6.41 7.61 10.44
N LEU A 220 -5.47 7.29 9.54
CA LEU A 220 -4.15 6.81 9.92
C LEU A 220 -3.39 7.90 10.70
N LEU A 221 -3.39 9.13 10.19
CA LEU A 221 -2.69 10.26 10.80
C LEU A 221 -3.29 10.67 12.15
N GLU A 222 -4.60 10.49 12.32
CA GLU A 222 -5.30 10.74 13.57
C GLU A 222 -4.99 9.67 14.63
N THR A 223 -5.02 8.38 14.24
CA THR A 223 -4.97 7.26 15.20
C THR A 223 -3.57 6.71 15.48
N LEU A 224 -2.59 6.94 14.59
CA LEU A 224 -1.23 6.41 14.77
C LEU A 224 -0.51 6.99 16.01
N PRO A 225 -0.59 8.31 16.33
CA PRO A 225 0.04 8.87 17.53
C PRO A 225 -0.42 8.21 18.84
N ASP A 226 -1.67 7.75 18.91
CA ASP A 226 -2.21 7.11 20.12
C ASP A 226 -1.63 5.71 20.35
N ARG A 227 -1.12 5.07 19.29
CA ARG A 227 -0.44 3.77 19.37
C ARG A 227 1.02 3.89 19.78
N HIS A 228 1.64 5.05 19.56
CA HIS A 228 3.06 5.31 19.78
C HIS A 228 3.26 6.51 20.72
N PRO A 229 2.96 6.36 22.03
CA PRO A 229 3.00 7.49 22.96
C PRO A 229 4.39 8.13 23.08
N GLY A 230 5.48 7.38 22.82
CA GLY A 230 6.84 7.91 22.83
C GLY A 230 7.18 8.78 21.61
N LEU A 231 6.40 8.66 20.54
CA LEU A 231 6.62 9.33 19.25
C LEU A 231 5.45 10.24 18.84
N ALA A 232 4.43 10.35 19.69
CA ALA A 232 3.15 10.96 19.34
C ALA A 232 3.26 12.44 18.90
N ALA A 233 4.19 13.21 19.49
CA ALA A 233 4.43 14.59 19.08
C ALA A 233 4.98 14.66 17.65
N GLU A 234 6.04 13.91 17.37
CA GLU A 234 6.70 13.89 16.06
C GLU A 234 5.83 13.26 14.97
N LEU A 235 5.02 12.25 15.30
CA LEU A 235 4.04 11.70 14.36
C LEU A 235 3.00 12.73 13.93
N ARG A 236 2.51 13.57 14.86
CA ARG A 236 1.59 14.66 14.54
C ARG A 236 2.28 15.75 13.70
N ALA A 237 3.53 16.07 13.99
CA ALA A 237 4.31 17.02 13.20
C ALA A 237 4.58 16.48 11.77
N ALA A 238 4.88 15.19 11.64
CA ALA A 238 5.17 14.54 10.37
C ALA A 238 3.95 14.38 9.45
N ALA A 239 2.72 14.61 9.94
CA ALA A 239 1.50 14.56 9.14
C ALA A 239 1.50 15.52 7.94
N GLY A 240 2.27 16.61 8.01
CA GLY A 240 2.47 17.55 6.89
C GLY A 240 3.44 17.08 5.81
N THR A 241 4.09 15.93 5.98
CA THR A 241 5.13 15.43 5.07
C THR A 241 4.56 15.11 3.70
N LYS A 242 5.14 15.70 2.65
CA LYS A 242 4.79 15.40 1.27
C LYS A 242 5.33 14.03 0.88
N ARG A 243 4.48 13.20 0.24
CA ARG A 243 4.80 11.88 -0.32
C ARG A 243 5.31 10.88 0.72
N LEU A 244 4.37 10.31 1.48
CA LEU A 244 4.65 9.25 2.46
C LEU A 244 4.91 7.87 1.83
N VAL A 245 4.45 7.64 0.59
CA VAL A 245 4.53 6.33 -0.07
C VAL A 245 5.17 6.48 -1.45
N GLY A 246 6.19 5.67 -1.71
CA GLY A 246 6.95 5.65 -2.94
C GLY A 246 7.97 4.52 -2.93
N LEU A 247 8.81 4.43 -3.95
CA LEU A 247 10.01 3.59 -3.91
C LEU A 247 11.12 4.39 -3.24
N ALA A 248 11.83 3.77 -2.30
CA ALA A 248 13.00 4.38 -1.70
C ALA A 248 14.22 4.19 -2.62
N PRO A 249 14.93 5.26 -3.02
CA PRO A 249 16.16 5.13 -3.82
C PRO A 249 17.24 4.34 -3.06
N ASP A 250 17.21 4.43 -1.73
CA ASP A 250 18.18 3.84 -0.82
C ASP A 250 17.59 2.60 -0.11
N ALA A 251 16.61 1.96 -0.75
CA ALA A 251 16.02 0.70 -0.29
C ALA A 251 17.09 -0.39 -0.18
N VAL A 252 16.89 -1.32 0.75
CA VAL A 252 17.77 -2.48 0.87
C VAL A 252 17.74 -3.30 -0.43
N ALA A 253 18.93 -3.63 -0.94
CA ALA A 253 19.07 -4.44 -2.14
C ALA A 253 18.53 -5.86 -1.89
N LEU A 254 17.76 -6.36 -2.85
CA LEU A 254 17.28 -7.73 -2.88
C LEU A 254 17.81 -8.43 -4.13
N ASP A 255 18.29 -9.65 -3.95
CA ASP A 255 18.48 -10.59 -5.06
C ASP A 255 17.19 -10.74 -5.89
N GLU A 256 17.35 -11.14 -7.15
CA GLU A 256 16.22 -11.38 -8.05
C GLU A 256 15.29 -12.47 -7.51
N LEU A 257 13.98 -12.20 -7.59
CA LEU A 257 12.92 -13.13 -7.21
C LEU A 257 12.56 -14.00 -8.42
N SER A 258 12.50 -15.31 -8.20
CA SER A 258 11.93 -16.24 -9.18
C SER A 258 10.41 -16.08 -9.26
N ALA A 259 9.80 -16.52 -10.36
CA ALA A 259 8.35 -16.52 -10.52
C ALA A 259 7.61 -17.33 -9.43
N GLY A 260 8.24 -18.37 -8.89
CA GLY A 260 7.70 -19.15 -7.78
C GLY A 260 7.65 -18.36 -6.48
N GLU A 261 8.72 -17.60 -6.20
CA GLU A 261 8.79 -16.71 -5.03
C GLU A 261 7.81 -15.54 -5.16
N GLU A 262 7.69 -14.91 -6.34
CA GLU A 262 6.71 -13.85 -6.56
C GLU A 262 5.28 -14.35 -6.28
N ARG A 263 4.93 -15.54 -6.79
CA ARG A 263 3.63 -16.16 -6.53
C ARG A 263 3.44 -16.50 -5.05
N ALA A 264 4.47 -16.98 -4.35
CA ALA A 264 4.40 -17.27 -2.91
C ALA A 264 4.17 -16.00 -2.09
N LEU A 265 4.85 -14.90 -2.44
CA LEU A 265 4.65 -13.59 -1.83
C LEU A 265 3.25 -13.02 -2.14
N ALA A 266 2.77 -13.16 -3.38
CA ALA A 266 1.39 -12.80 -3.69
C ALA A 266 0.40 -13.67 -2.89
N ALA A 267 0.78 -14.91 -2.58
CA ALA A 267 -0.06 -15.82 -1.82
C ALA A 267 -0.19 -15.53 -0.33
N ASP A 268 0.79 -14.85 0.24
CA ASP A 268 0.76 -14.30 1.60
C ASP A 268 -0.28 -13.18 1.75
N VAL A 269 -0.65 -12.52 0.66
CA VAL A 269 -1.58 -11.38 0.64
C VAL A 269 -2.97 -11.78 0.17
N LEU A 270 -3.03 -12.52 -0.94
CA LEU A 270 -4.28 -12.88 -1.60
C LEU A 270 -4.80 -14.20 -1.03
N ALA A 271 -5.90 -14.17 -0.29
CA ALA A 271 -6.48 -15.37 0.30
C ALA A 271 -7.17 -16.28 -0.75
N GLY A 272 -7.41 -17.54 -0.36
CA GLY A 272 -8.26 -18.48 -1.10
C GLY A 272 -7.57 -19.35 -2.15
N ASN A 273 -8.29 -20.37 -2.62
CA ASN A 273 -7.81 -21.32 -3.63
C ASN A 273 -8.32 -20.98 -5.03
N LEU A 274 -8.04 -19.75 -5.46
CA LEU A 274 -8.39 -19.27 -6.80
C LEU A 274 -7.27 -19.56 -7.80
N PRO A 275 -7.60 -19.76 -9.08
CA PRO A 275 -6.60 -19.93 -10.13
C PRO A 275 -5.79 -18.63 -10.34
N TRP A 276 -4.56 -18.81 -10.80
CA TRP A 276 -3.59 -17.72 -10.97
C TRP A 276 -3.60 -17.13 -12.37
N THR A 277 -3.26 -15.86 -12.47
CA THR A 277 -2.99 -15.11 -13.70
C THR A 277 -1.81 -14.16 -13.47
N ARG A 278 -1.35 -13.47 -14.52
CA ARG A 278 -0.43 -12.33 -14.42
C ARG A 278 -1.11 -11.07 -14.92
N PHE A 279 -0.59 -9.91 -14.55
CA PHE A 279 -1.08 -8.66 -15.12
C PHE A 279 -0.96 -8.64 -16.65
N ALA A 280 0.17 -9.09 -17.20
CA ALA A 280 0.38 -9.14 -18.66
C ALA A 280 -0.64 -10.03 -19.40
N ASP A 281 -1.25 -11.00 -18.71
CA ASP A 281 -2.19 -11.96 -19.27
C ASP A 281 -3.66 -11.50 -19.15
N LEU A 282 -3.93 -10.36 -18.51
CA LEU A 282 -5.30 -9.88 -18.32
C LEU A 282 -5.91 -9.40 -19.65
N PRO A 283 -7.10 -9.92 -20.03
CA PRO A 283 -7.77 -9.46 -21.24
C PRO A 283 -8.30 -8.03 -21.08
N VAL A 284 -8.52 -7.37 -22.23
CA VAL A 284 -9.04 -5.98 -22.29
C VAL A 284 -10.34 -5.82 -21.51
N SER A 285 -11.18 -6.85 -21.49
CA SER A 285 -12.47 -6.86 -20.76
C SER A 285 -12.33 -6.51 -19.28
N VAL A 286 -11.21 -6.87 -18.63
CA VAL A 286 -10.95 -6.62 -17.21
C VAL A 286 -10.91 -5.13 -16.89
N TYR A 287 -10.28 -4.32 -17.74
CA TYR A 287 -10.09 -2.90 -17.49
C TYR A 287 -10.96 -1.99 -18.38
N LEU A 288 -11.56 -2.52 -19.46
CA LEU A 288 -12.40 -1.76 -20.38
C LEU A 288 -13.61 -1.14 -19.68
N ALA A 289 -14.31 -1.90 -18.83
CA ALA A 289 -15.50 -1.42 -18.14
C ALA A 289 -15.20 -0.18 -17.27
N GLY A 290 -14.06 -0.18 -16.56
CA GLY A 290 -13.62 0.96 -15.76
C GLY A 290 -13.18 2.17 -16.59
N VAL A 291 -12.63 1.96 -17.79
CA VAL A 291 -12.30 3.03 -18.74
C VAL A 291 -13.57 3.60 -19.37
N GLN A 292 -14.49 2.75 -19.81
CA GLN A 292 -15.79 3.13 -20.36
C GLN A 292 -16.61 3.95 -19.38
N ARG A 293 -16.69 3.52 -18.11
CA ARG A 293 -17.39 4.27 -17.05
C ARG A 293 -16.84 5.69 -16.92
N ARG A 294 -15.52 5.84 -16.81
CA ARG A 294 -14.88 7.16 -16.70
C ARG A 294 -15.06 8.02 -17.96
N ALA A 295 -14.93 7.43 -19.14
CA ALA A 295 -15.18 8.16 -20.40
C ALA A 295 -16.64 8.65 -20.48
N ARG A 296 -17.59 7.82 -20.05
CA ARG A 296 -19.01 8.17 -19.97
C ARG A 296 -19.28 9.30 -18.97
N GLU A 297 -18.70 9.23 -17.77
CA GLU A 297 -18.76 10.31 -16.77
C GLU A 297 -18.31 11.66 -17.36
N TYR A 298 -17.22 11.68 -18.14
CA TYR A 298 -16.75 12.92 -18.77
C TYR A 298 -17.65 13.40 -19.91
N VAL A 299 -18.20 12.49 -20.71
CA VAL A 299 -19.18 12.85 -21.73
C VAL A 299 -20.44 13.44 -21.10
N GLU A 300 -20.99 12.81 -20.06
CA GLU A 300 -22.16 13.31 -19.32
C GLU A 300 -21.88 14.65 -18.63
N ALA A 301 -20.68 14.82 -18.06
CA ALA A 301 -20.26 16.10 -17.49
C ALA A 301 -20.17 17.22 -18.54
N VAL A 302 -19.66 16.93 -19.74
CA VAL A 302 -19.67 17.89 -20.86
C VAL A 302 -21.10 18.25 -21.26
N GLN A 303 -22.02 17.28 -21.27
CA GLN A 303 -23.44 17.56 -21.56
C GLN A 303 -24.06 18.51 -20.55
N ALA A 304 -23.77 18.32 -19.26
CA ALA A 304 -24.23 19.21 -18.20
C ALA A 304 -23.65 20.62 -18.37
N VAL A 305 -22.38 20.75 -18.75
CA VAL A 305 -21.70 22.04 -18.98
C VAL A 305 -22.25 22.78 -20.20
N LEU A 306 -22.66 22.07 -21.24
CA LEU A 306 -23.25 22.64 -22.46
C LEU A 306 -24.78 22.85 -22.34
N GLY A 307 -25.44 22.20 -21.38
CA GLY A 307 -26.90 22.14 -21.29
C GLY A 307 -27.56 21.28 -22.38
N ARG A 308 -26.77 20.61 -23.21
CA ARG A 308 -27.20 19.75 -24.33
C ARG A 308 -26.16 18.70 -24.66
N LYS A 309 -26.50 17.75 -25.54
CA LYS A 309 -25.50 16.85 -26.11
C LYS A 309 -24.50 17.62 -26.97
N PRO A 310 -23.18 17.31 -26.90
CA PRO A 310 -22.23 17.85 -27.86
C PRO A 310 -22.61 17.38 -29.27
N ASP A 311 -22.51 18.29 -30.24
CA ASP A 311 -22.93 18.09 -31.63
C ASP A 311 -21.99 17.10 -32.33
N ASP A 312 -20.70 17.12 -31.98
CA ASP A 312 -19.69 16.22 -32.51
C ASP A 312 -18.52 15.97 -31.53
N ARG A 313 -17.52 15.21 -31.99
CA ARG A 313 -16.31 14.90 -31.21
C ARG A 313 -15.40 16.11 -31.03
N ASP A 314 -15.47 17.11 -31.90
CA ASP A 314 -14.68 18.33 -31.81
C ASP A 314 -15.23 19.29 -30.76
N GLU A 315 -16.55 19.41 -30.62
CA GLU A 315 -17.17 20.15 -29.53
C GLU A 315 -16.91 19.47 -28.18
N LEU A 316 -16.95 18.14 -28.14
CA LEU A 316 -16.55 17.37 -26.95
C LEU A 316 -15.09 17.67 -26.56
N ALA A 317 -14.15 17.52 -27.50
CA ALA A 317 -12.73 17.77 -27.25
C ALA A 317 -12.47 19.24 -26.89
N GLY A 318 -13.06 20.18 -27.63
CA GLY A 318 -12.95 21.61 -27.40
C GLY A 318 -13.52 22.05 -26.06
N THR A 319 -14.56 21.39 -25.56
CA THR A 319 -15.12 21.67 -24.21
C THR A 319 -14.20 21.14 -23.13
N LEU A 320 -13.69 19.90 -23.27
CA LEU A 320 -12.72 19.32 -22.33
C LEU A 320 -11.45 20.16 -22.22
N LEU A 321 -10.97 20.73 -23.32
CA LEU A 321 -9.76 21.56 -23.35
C LEU A 321 -10.00 22.98 -22.83
N ARG A 322 -11.13 23.63 -23.16
CA ARG A 322 -11.39 25.03 -22.82
C ARG A 322 -12.09 25.24 -21.48
N ARG A 323 -12.89 24.27 -21.02
CA ARG A 323 -13.67 24.36 -19.77
C ARG A 323 -13.41 23.18 -18.80
N PRO A 324 -12.14 22.77 -18.57
CA PRO A 324 -11.84 21.56 -17.80
C PRO A 324 -12.31 21.60 -16.34
N VAL A 325 -12.31 22.78 -15.71
CA VAL A 325 -12.77 22.95 -14.33
C VAL A 325 -14.28 22.73 -14.23
N ASP A 326 -15.06 23.35 -15.12
CA ASP A 326 -16.51 23.16 -15.17
C ASP A 326 -16.88 21.69 -15.38
N VAL A 327 -16.17 21.01 -16.28
CA VAL A 327 -16.40 19.57 -16.53
C VAL A 327 -16.11 18.75 -15.28
N GLU A 328 -14.99 18.96 -14.62
CA GLU A 328 -14.64 18.19 -13.42
C GLU A 328 -15.59 18.48 -12.25
N ARG A 329 -16.09 19.71 -12.13
CA ARG A 329 -17.13 20.08 -11.14
C ARG A 329 -18.46 19.43 -11.46
N ALA A 330 -18.91 19.49 -12.72
CA ALA A 330 -20.13 18.82 -13.18
C ALA A 330 -20.07 17.31 -12.94
N ARG A 331 -18.92 16.67 -13.21
CA ARG A 331 -18.69 15.25 -12.90
C ARG A 331 -18.87 14.92 -11.42
N ARG A 332 -18.49 15.85 -10.54
CA ARG A 332 -18.64 15.72 -9.07
C ARG A 332 -20.01 16.17 -8.55
N GLY A 333 -20.93 16.60 -9.41
CA GLY A 333 -22.22 17.17 -9.01
C GLY A 333 -22.11 18.52 -8.32
N LEU A 334 -21.03 19.26 -8.55
CA LEU A 334 -20.79 20.59 -7.99
C LEU A 334 -21.31 21.68 -8.95
N PRO A 335 -21.77 22.84 -8.43
CA PRO A 335 -22.16 23.97 -9.28
C PRO A 335 -20.96 24.46 -10.12
N PRO A 336 -21.18 25.14 -11.26
CA PRO A 336 -20.10 25.71 -12.08
C PRO A 336 -19.12 26.57 -11.28
N ALA A 337 -17.92 26.78 -11.80
CA ALA A 337 -17.02 27.77 -11.21
C ALA A 337 -17.69 29.16 -11.29
N GLY A 338 -17.66 29.91 -10.18
CA GLY A 338 -18.12 31.30 -10.18
C GLY A 338 -17.11 32.21 -10.88
N GLU A 339 -17.52 33.42 -11.27
CA GLU A 339 -16.62 34.43 -11.87
C GLU A 339 -15.44 34.79 -10.94
N ASP A 340 -15.62 34.65 -9.62
CA ASP A 340 -14.58 34.88 -8.59
C ASP A 340 -13.70 33.65 -8.30
N ASP A 341 -13.97 32.48 -8.90
CA ASP A 341 -13.17 31.25 -8.70
C ASP A 341 -11.93 31.31 -9.62
N ASP A 342 -11.05 32.28 -9.35
CA ASP A 342 -9.89 32.72 -10.17
C ASP A 342 -8.75 31.67 -10.28
N ARG A 343 -9.04 30.40 -9.99
CA ARG A 343 -8.11 29.31 -10.16
C ARG A 343 -8.05 28.93 -11.64
N SER A 344 -7.12 29.56 -12.35
CA SER A 344 -6.68 29.08 -13.66
C SER A 344 -6.44 27.58 -13.61
N ALA A 345 -7.18 26.83 -14.44
CA ALA A 345 -7.04 25.40 -14.54
C ALA A 345 -5.57 25.05 -14.83
N PRO A 346 -5.00 24.00 -14.22
CA PRO A 346 -3.69 23.54 -14.63
C PRO A 346 -3.68 23.27 -16.15
N PRO A 347 -2.65 23.70 -16.89
CA PRO A 347 -2.65 23.65 -18.36
C PRO A 347 -2.80 22.22 -18.92
N TRP A 348 -2.49 21.20 -18.13
CA TRP A 348 -2.60 19.79 -18.47
C TRP A 348 -3.98 19.17 -18.15
N MET A 349 -4.87 19.88 -17.45
CA MET A 349 -6.11 19.31 -16.93
C MET A 349 -7.03 18.85 -18.06
N GLY A 350 -7.35 19.72 -19.00
CA GLY A 350 -8.25 19.38 -20.11
C GLY A 350 -7.75 18.24 -20.98
N ALA A 351 -6.45 18.24 -21.29
CA ALA A 351 -5.82 17.16 -22.04
C ALA A 351 -5.83 15.83 -21.27
N THR A 352 -5.76 15.87 -19.93
CA THR A 352 -5.88 14.68 -19.09
C THR A 352 -7.29 14.08 -19.12
N LEU A 353 -8.33 14.92 -19.14
CA LEU A 353 -9.72 14.46 -19.30
C LEU A 353 -9.92 13.87 -20.70
N LEU A 354 -9.42 14.56 -21.73
CA LEU A 354 -9.47 14.12 -23.12
C LEU A 354 -8.81 12.76 -23.33
N ALA A 355 -7.65 12.54 -22.72
CA ALA A 355 -6.91 11.28 -22.80
C ALA A 355 -7.72 10.08 -22.31
N VAL A 356 -8.65 10.25 -21.36
CA VAL A 356 -9.53 9.16 -20.90
C VAL A 356 -10.54 8.77 -21.99
N VAL A 357 -11.11 9.75 -22.67
CA VAL A 357 -12.07 9.50 -23.77
C VAL A 357 -11.36 8.91 -24.99
N VAL A 358 -10.16 9.40 -25.30
CA VAL A 358 -9.28 8.84 -26.35
C VAL A 358 -8.92 7.39 -26.02
N GLU A 359 -8.49 7.10 -24.78
CA GLU A 359 -8.16 5.74 -24.35
C GLU A 359 -9.33 4.78 -24.58
N TYR A 360 -10.55 5.15 -24.15
CA TYR A 360 -11.74 4.34 -24.40
C TYR A 360 -11.97 4.08 -25.89
N THR A 361 -11.84 5.12 -26.72
CA THR A 361 -12.03 5.04 -28.16
C THR A 361 -11.03 4.08 -28.81
N LEU A 362 -9.75 4.17 -28.43
CA LEU A 362 -8.70 3.30 -28.93
C LEU A 362 -8.88 1.85 -28.48
N LEU A 363 -9.26 1.61 -27.22
CA LEU A 363 -9.56 0.25 -26.73
C LEU A 363 -10.68 -0.41 -27.54
N ARG A 364 -11.70 0.36 -27.94
CA ARG A 364 -12.77 -0.15 -28.83
C ARG A 364 -12.32 -0.50 -30.23
N ARG A 365 -11.17 0.02 -30.67
CA ARG A 365 -10.53 -0.28 -31.96
C ARG A 365 -9.49 -1.39 -31.89
N GLY A 366 -9.45 -2.11 -30.78
CA GLY A 366 -8.54 -3.23 -30.60
C GLY A 366 -7.16 -2.85 -30.07
N TRP A 367 -6.93 -1.57 -29.71
CA TRP A 367 -5.75 -1.21 -28.93
C TRP A 367 -5.83 -1.86 -27.54
N ARG A 368 -4.66 -2.13 -26.97
CA ARG A 368 -4.54 -2.71 -25.63
C ARG A 368 -3.60 -1.86 -24.80
N ARG A 369 -3.70 -1.92 -23.47
CA ARG A 369 -2.65 -1.32 -22.64
C ARG A 369 -1.37 -2.15 -22.79
N VAL A 370 -0.23 -1.47 -22.79
CA VAL A 370 1.09 -2.15 -22.68
C VAL A 370 1.16 -2.94 -21.38
N HIS A 371 0.53 -2.41 -20.33
CA HIS A 371 0.33 -3.11 -19.07
C HIS A 371 -0.99 -2.64 -18.44
N PRO A 372 -1.85 -3.52 -17.87
CA PRO A 372 -3.15 -3.10 -17.34
C PRO A 372 -3.09 -2.00 -16.27
N LEU A 373 -2.03 -1.99 -15.46
CA LEU A 373 -1.77 -0.95 -14.44
C LEU A 373 -1.22 0.37 -14.98
N LEU A 374 -0.90 0.46 -16.27
CA LEU A 374 -0.42 1.67 -16.95
C LEU A 374 -1.51 2.22 -17.89
N PRO A 375 -2.57 2.88 -17.38
CA PRO A 375 -3.53 3.53 -18.25
C PRO A 375 -2.88 4.49 -19.24
N ARG A 376 -3.51 4.64 -20.41
CA ARG A 376 -3.05 5.55 -21.46
C ARG A 376 -1.70 5.23 -22.13
N ARG A 377 -0.99 4.17 -21.72
CA ARG A 377 0.10 3.57 -22.51
C ARG A 377 -0.46 2.39 -23.28
N LEU A 378 -0.59 2.54 -24.59
CA LEU A 378 -1.32 1.63 -25.46
C LEU A 378 -0.40 1.02 -26.54
N ALA A 379 -0.71 -0.21 -26.92
CA ALA A 379 -0.16 -0.91 -28.07
C ALA A 379 -1.29 -1.17 -29.08
N GLY A 380 -1.06 -0.79 -30.33
CA GLY A 380 -1.95 -0.96 -31.46
C GLY A 380 -1.90 -2.39 -32.02
N PRO A 381 -2.90 -2.77 -32.83
CA PRO A 381 -2.97 -4.10 -33.46
C PRO A 381 -1.80 -4.38 -34.43
N ASP A 382 -1.17 -3.32 -34.95
CA ASP A 382 0.00 -3.32 -35.83
C ASP A 382 1.34 -3.25 -35.07
N GLY A 383 1.29 -3.23 -33.73
CA GLY A 383 2.46 -3.06 -32.86
C GLY A 383 2.86 -1.60 -32.61
N ALA A 384 2.09 -0.62 -33.10
CA ALA A 384 2.34 0.78 -32.79
C ALA A 384 2.23 1.06 -31.29
N ALA A 385 3.19 1.76 -30.70
CA ALA A 385 3.13 2.17 -29.30
C ALA A 385 2.66 3.63 -29.20
N LEU A 386 1.76 3.90 -28.25
CA LEU A 386 1.20 5.23 -28.03
C LEU A 386 1.12 5.52 -26.53
N ASP A 387 1.79 6.59 -26.07
CA ASP A 387 1.63 7.09 -24.70
C ASP A 387 0.80 8.38 -24.72
N LEU A 388 -0.48 8.29 -24.33
CA LEU A 388 -1.33 9.48 -24.27
C LEU A 388 -0.89 10.44 -23.17
N ASN A 389 -0.11 10.00 -22.16
CA ASN A 389 0.43 10.90 -21.13
C ASN A 389 1.51 11.83 -21.71
N GLU A 390 2.25 11.39 -22.72
CA GLU A 390 3.17 12.28 -23.45
C GLU A 390 2.40 13.26 -24.34
N LEU A 391 1.29 12.80 -24.92
CA LEU A 391 0.41 13.63 -25.75
C LEU A 391 -0.42 14.66 -24.96
N VAL A 392 -0.51 14.55 -23.63
CA VAL A 392 -1.13 15.60 -22.79
C VAL A 392 -0.45 16.96 -23.00
N ARG A 393 0.83 16.99 -23.40
CA ARG A 393 1.57 18.21 -23.75
C ARG A 393 1.27 18.74 -25.15
N ARG A 394 0.56 17.97 -25.99
CA ARG A 394 0.22 18.26 -27.39
C ARG A 394 -1.28 18.01 -27.62
N PRO A 395 -2.18 18.82 -27.02
CA PRO A 395 -3.63 18.56 -26.99
C PRO A 395 -4.28 18.47 -28.37
N GLU A 396 -3.75 19.18 -29.36
CA GLU A 396 -4.22 19.10 -30.74
C GLU A 396 -3.97 17.73 -31.36
N GLU A 397 -2.80 17.13 -31.11
CA GLU A 397 -2.46 15.78 -31.56
C GLU A 397 -3.34 14.73 -30.86
N LEU A 398 -3.59 14.92 -29.57
CA LEU A 398 -4.48 14.06 -28.79
C LEU A 398 -5.92 14.07 -29.33
N SER A 399 -6.41 15.23 -29.78
CA SER A 399 -7.75 15.36 -30.36
C SER A 399 -7.93 14.61 -31.68
N ARG A 400 -6.86 14.40 -32.46
CA ARG A 400 -6.92 13.66 -33.73
C ARG A 400 -7.34 12.21 -33.54
N TYR A 401 -6.86 11.56 -32.47
CA TYR A 401 -7.22 10.17 -32.14
C TYR A 401 -8.68 9.95 -31.76
N LEU A 402 -9.43 11.04 -31.50
CA LEU A 402 -10.89 10.97 -31.38
C LEU A 402 -11.59 11.02 -32.74
N ARG A 403 -11.00 11.63 -33.77
CA ARG A 403 -11.64 11.86 -35.07
C ARG A 403 -11.52 10.64 -35.98
N ASP A 404 -10.28 10.22 -36.20
CA ASP A 404 -9.91 8.89 -36.73
C ASP A 404 -10.53 7.87 -35.80
#